data_AF-E3LEZ9-F1
#
_entry.id   AF-E3LEZ9-F1
#
_cell.length_a   1.000
_cell.length_b   1.000
_cell.length_c   1.000
_cell.angle_alpha   90.00
_cell.angle_beta   90.00
_cell.angle_gamma   90.00
#
_symmetry.space_group_name_H-M   'P 1'
#
loop_
_entity.id
_entity.type
_entity.pdbx_description
1 polymer ?
#
loop_
_entity_poly.entity_id
_entity_poly.type
_entity_poly.pdbx_seq_one_letter_code
_entity_poly.pdbx_strand_id
1 'polypeptide(L)'
;MLSSPPIFDESLGSKVFNNPHLLEAIVSFLIPNCENNLTTRLINKSFNSMFLQLIRRSHRKMKLEFIGDGELVEGCEKDWIFINYRKIKKSLIPGYFRFLNKVVGVKVEEIITKNLWMTRYTFFTHLHDVIHSLLIGSNRGSVRKLIGLEEICVFDGCQDCANISRKCVEYGPLNFKVLQAIKHPIHYKRLYVSDGLLETIANYCTRRSTNKEGCFNVLDETILPSISCETLVLWINERRDFWENGEFRRGDRFPIPREVLDVIIKKWNVNSIEIRMIYRACESKCNGEWLGTGYFTKFKFNDPYFTIDKSDKRIDNIYVNLSVSSICTRSLGYSDAVPWEDTKFKNFFPIIRRLFPTRKLSIVCSHWRYGDCGSLEGFMKNVLNVIQLEKQQKFEVDVQFFTDVSKLKWGNSEESEGLAEIPSEYSVTSDRFECILKSLPFDVEHGPERYDIIKWIGRRFQVKNIEMDFTLNLDIYVKQHELRELNINKRLIEKNPNSLIVFFM
;
A
#
# COMPACT_ATOMS: atom_id res chain seq x y z
N MET A 1 25.20 57.44 -8.82
CA MET A 1 23.74 57.21 -8.91
C MET A 1 23.42 55.94 -8.14
N LEU A 2 23.01 56.09 -6.88
CA LEU A 2 22.47 55.00 -6.06
C LEU A 2 20.95 55.08 -6.21
N SER A 3 20.33 54.05 -6.80
CA SER A 3 18.89 53.93 -6.91
C SER A 3 18.28 53.77 -5.51
N SER A 4 17.36 54.66 -5.16
CA SER A 4 16.53 54.55 -3.96
C SER A 4 15.79 53.21 -3.91
N PRO A 5 15.60 52.61 -2.73
CA PRO A 5 14.81 51.38 -2.61
C PRO A 5 13.36 51.67 -3.02
N PRO A 6 12.65 50.71 -3.63
CA PRO A 6 11.26 50.89 -4.03
C PRO A 6 10.42 51.21 -2.79
N ILE A 7 9.68 52.32 -2.84
CA ILE A 7 8.71 52.72 -1.82
C ILE A 7 7.62 51.64 -1.79
N PHE A 8 7.60 50.84 -0.72
CA PHE A 8 6.57 49.84 -0.50
C PHE A 8 5.28 50.57 -0.12
N ASP A 9 4.27 50.55 -0.99
CA ASP A 9 2.95 51.13 -0.69
C ASP A 9 2.26 50.27 0.38
N GLU A 10 2.35 50.69 1.64
CA GLU A 10 1.72 50.04 2.80
C GLU A 10 0.21 49.83 2.60
N SER A 11 -0.46 50.70 1.82
CA SER A 11 -1.88 50.59 1.54
C SER A 11 -2.20 49.38 0.63
N LEU A 12 -1.31 49.07 -0.31
CA LEU A 12 -1.43 47.94 -1.22
C LEU A 12 -1.13 46.62 -0.51
N GLY A 13 -0.08 46.60 0.31
CA GLY A 13 0.25 45.45 1.17
C GLY A 13 -0.90 45.09 2.11
N SER A 14 -1.53 46.09 2.74
CA SER A 14 -2.71 45.91 3.59
C SER A 14 -3.89 45.30 2.81
N LYS A 15 -4.14 45.73 1.57
CA LYS A 15 -5.22 45.17 0.72
C LYS A 15 -5.00 43.69 0.37
N VAL A 16 -3.75 43.27 0.14
CA VAL A 16 -3.42 41.87 -0.16
C VAL A 16 -3.56 41.00 1.07
N PHE A 17 -2.98 41.40 2.21
CA PHE A 17 -2.95 40.57 3.41
C PHE A 17 -4.24 40.58 4.24
N ASN A 18 -5.17 41.51 3.95
CA ASN A 18 -6.51 41.52 4.52
C ASN A 18 -7.57 40.89 3.61
N ASN A 19 -7.23 40.48 2.39
CA ASN A 19 -8.14 39.74 1.51
C ASN A 19 -8.05 38.22 1.81
N PRO A 20 -9.12 37.58 2.30
CA PRO A 20 -9.07 36.17 2.70
C PRO A 20 -8.74 35.20 1.57
N HIS A 21 -9.20 35.47 0.35
CA HIS A 21 -8.97 34.60 -0.82
C HIS A 21 -7.53 34.66 -1.30
N LEU A 22 -6.97 35.87 -1.40
CA LEU A 22 -5.56 36.06 -1.75
C LEU A 22 -4.65 35.48 -0.67
N LEU A 23 -5.00 35.70 0.59
CA LEU A 23 -4.25 35.16 1.72
C LEU A 23 -4.29 33.62 1.75
N GLU A 24 -5.45 33.00 1.54
CA GLU A 24 -5.57 31.54 1.45
C GLU A 24 -4.74 31.00 0.28
N ALA A 25 -4.76 31.66 -0.89
CA ALA A 25 -3.96 31.27 -2.04
C ALA A 25 -2.46 31.35 -1.73
N ILE A 26 -1.97 32.49 -1.23
CA ILE A 26 -0.56 32.71 -0.86
C ILE A 26 -0.11 31.68 0.17
N VAL A 27 -0.88 31.53 1.26
CA VAL A 27 -0.54 30.60 2.33
C VAL A 27 -0.59 29.16 1.82
N SER A 28 -1.55 28.79 0.96
CA SER A 28 -1.61 27.46 0.36
C SER A 28 -0.36 27.11 -0.48
N PHE A 29 0.31 28.10 -1.07
CA PHE A 29 1.62 27.89 -1.70
C PHE A 29 2.75 27.67 -0.69
N LEU A 30 2.65 28.24 0.51
CA LEU A 30 3.66 28.11 1.57
C LEU A 30 3.50 26.87 2.44
N ILE A 31 2.26 26.39 2.63
CA ILE A 31 1.90 25.24 3.47
C ILE A 31 2.64 23.97 3.11
N PRO A 32 2.88 23.65 1.82
CA PRO A 32 3.83 22.64 1.46
C PRO A 32 5.12 22.85 2.29
N ASN A 33 5.86 23.94 2.13
CA ASN A 33 7.12 24.15 2.84
C ASN A 33 6.94 24.74 4.26
N CYS A 34 5.92 24.33 5.01
CA CYS A 34 5.56 25.00 6.26
C CYS A 34 6.69 25.06 7.30
N GLU A 35 7.52 24.02 7.43
CA GLU A 35 8.73 23.96 8.29
C GLU A 35 9.67 25.15 8.04
N ASN A 36 10.03 25.37 6.77
CA ASN A 36 10.93 26.46 6.35
C ASN A 36 10.22 27.82 6.35
N ASN A 37 8.90 27.82 6.30
CA ASN A 37 8.06 29.01 6.24
C ASN A 37 7.44 29.35 7.60
N LEU A 38 7.82 28.71 8.71
CA LEU A 38 7.22 28.98 10.02
C LEU A 38 7.36 30.45 10.43
N THR A 39 8.44 31.11 10.04
CA THR A 39 8.68 32.55 10.29
C THR A 39 7.73 33.46 9.53
N THR A 40 7.22 33.03 8.36
CA THR A 40 6.23 33.80 7.58
C THR A 40 4.91 33.98 8.33
N ARG A 41 4.62 33.13 9.32
CA ARG A 41 3.49 33.33 10.23
C ARG A 41 3.57 34.65 10.99
N LEU A 42 4.75 35.19 11.18
CA LEU A 42 4.97 36.41 11.95
C LEU A 42 4.71 37.69 11.14
N ILE A 43 4.35 37.57 9.85
CA ILE A 43 4.02 38.72 8.99
C ILE A 43 2.90 39.56 9.61
N ASN A 44 1.76 38.95 9.97
CA ASN A 44 0.69 39.58 10.74
C ASN A 44 -0.28 38.54 11.33
N LYS A 45 -1.25 39.00 12.14
CA LYS A 45 -2.24 38.15 12.80
C LYS A 45 -3.12 37.36 11.81
N SER A 46 -3.58 37.99 10.73
CA SER A 46 -4.41 37.36 9.71
C SER A 46 -3.67 36.23 9.01
N PHE A 47 -2.41 36.48 8.62
CA PHE A 47 -1.51 35.52 8.01
C PHE A 47 -1.24 34.33 8.93
N ASN A 48 -0.92 34.58 10.20
CA ASN A 48 -0.74 33.53 11.20
C ASN A 48 -2.01 32.67 11.34
N SER A 49 -3.18 33.30 11.42
CA SER A 49 -4.46 32.59 11.58
C SER A 49 -4.74 31.67 10.39
N MET A 50 -4.61 32.19 9.16
CA MET A 50 -4.80 31.42 7.94
C MET A 50 -3.78 30.28 7.81
N PHE A 51 -2.51 30.55 8.13
CA PHE A 51 -1.45 29.55 8.12
C PHE A 51 -1.74 28.40 9.10
N LEU A 52 -2.12 28.71 10.34
CA LEU A 52 -2.50 27.71 11.33
C LEU A 52 -3.76 26.93 10.90
N GLN A 53 -4.75 27.60 10.31
CA GLN A 53 -5.96 26.96 9.80
C GLN A 53 -5.65 25.93 8.70
N LEU A 54 -4.80 26.29 7.74
CA LEU A 54 -4.44 25.40 6.64
C LEU A 54 -3.54 24.24 7.09
N ILE A 55 -2.62 24.44 8.05
CA ILE A 55 -1.88 23.34 8.68
C ILE A 55 -2.86 22.40 9.38
N ARG A 56 -3.79 22.96 10.18
CA ARG A 56 -4.78 22.18 10.92
C ARG A 56 -5.63 21.32 10.00
N ARG A 57 -5.99 21.82 8.81
CA ARG A 57 -6.75 21.07 7.81
C ARG A 57 -5.90 19.99 7.13
N SER A 58 -4.67 20.31 6.72
CA SER A 58 -3.81 19.38 5.97
C SER A 58 -3.22 18.25 6.83
N HIS A 59 -3.09 18.46 8.15
CA HIS A 59 -2.46 17.51 9.08
C HIS A 59 -3.45 16.68 9.90
N ARG A 60 -4.75 16.74 9.58
CA ARG A 60 -5.72 15.77 10.13
C ARG A 60 -5.40 14.35 9.66
N LYS A 61 -4.81 14.24 8.47
CA LYS A 61 -4.31 13.00 7.89
C LYS A 61 -2.79 13.04 7.94
N MET A 62 -2.22 12.07 8.64
CA MET A 62 -0.79 11.94 8.85
C MET A 62 -0.32 10.67 8.15
N LYS A 63 0.60 10.82 7.20
CA LYS A 63 1.32 9.71 6.58
C LYS A 63 2.78 9.79 7.00
N LEU A 64 3.29 8.75 7.66
CA LEU A 64 4.68 8.66 8.07
C LEU A 64 5.30 7.44 7.38
N GLU A 65 6.44 7.61 6.75
CA GLU A 65 7.04 6.50 6.01
C GLU A 65 8.55 6.57 5.95
N PHE A 66 9.17 5.40 6.02
CA PHE A 66 10.59 5.23 5.75
C PHE A 66 10.76 4.66 4.34
N ILE A 67 11.75 5.18 3.62
CA ILE A 67 11.95 4.87 2.21
C ILE A 67 13.43 4.74 1.92
N GLY A 68 13.79 3.67 1.24
CA GLY A 68 15.16 3.24 1.00
C GLY A 68 15.43 1.90 1.65
N ASP A 69 16.68 1.50 1.63
CA ASP A 69 17.13 0.28 2.30
C ASP A 69 17.17 0.47 3.82
N GLY A 70 17.01 -0.63 4.56
CA GLY A 70 16.89 -0.58 6.01
C GLY A 70 18.19 -0.16 6.67
N GLU A 71 18.10 0.60 7.76
CA GLU A 71 19.25 1.19 8.46
C GLU A 71 20.12 0.17 9.22
N LEU A 72 19.73 -1.10 9.17
CA LEU A 72 20.55 -2.22 9.63
C LEU A 72 21.64 -2.60 8.61
N VAL A 73 21.56 -2.07 7.39
CA VAL A 73 22.60 -2.21 6.36
C VAL A 73 23.63 -1.09 6.56
N GLU A 74 24.90 -1.45 6.61
CA GLU A 74 26.01 -0.50 6.78
C GLU A 74 25.98 0.56 5.65
N GLY A 75 26.14 1.83 6.00
CA GLY A 75 26.09 2.95 5.05
C GLY A 75 24.66 3.42 4.67
N CYS A 76 23.60 2.70 5.08
CA CYS A 76 22.21 3.07 4.77
C CYS A 76 21.52 3.91 5.86
N GLU A 77 22.28 4.48 6.80
CA GLU A 77 21.72 5.27 7.90
C GLU A 77 21.14 6.59 7.40
N LYS A 78 19.87 6.84 7.72
CA LYS A 78 19.21 8.09 7.36
C LYS A 78 18.90 8.88 8.62
N ASP A 79 19.19 10.17 8.60
CA ASP A 79 18.81 11.09 9.69
C ASP A 79 17.38 11.63 9.51
N TRP A 80 16.61 11.09 8.56
CA TRP A 80 15.28 11.58 8.19
C TRP A 80 14.25 10.44 7.95
N ILE A 81 12.97 10.80 7.99
CA ILE A 81 11.85 10.02 7.45
C ILE A 81 10.93 10.93 6.63
N PHE A 82 9.97 10.37 5.89
CA PHE A 82 8.94 11.16 5.26
C PHE A 82 7.73 11.33 6.17
N ILE A 83 7.24 12.56 6.33
CA ILE A 83 5.97 12.89 6.99
C ILE A 83 5.15 13.75 6.02
N ASN A 84 3.94 13.32 5.72
CA ASN A 84 3.05 13.95 4.74
C ASN A 84 3.79 14.27 3.43
N TYR A 85 4.53 13.27 2.92
CA TYR A 85 5.27 13.31 1.67
C TYR A 85 6.48 14.25 1.66
N ARG A 86 7.03 14.57 2.84
CA ARG A 86 8.18 15.48 3.02
C ARG A 86 9.25 14.89 3.88
N LYS A 87 10.49 15.09 3.50
CA LYS A 87 11.65 14.70 4.30
C LYS A 87 11.68 15.56 5.57
N ILE A 88 11.70 14.90 6.73
CA ILE A 88 11.82 15.55 8.04
C ILE A 88 12.94 14.84 8.80
N LYS A 89 13.89 15.64 9.33
CA LYS A 89 14.95 15.13 10.19
C LYS A 89 14.37 14.51 11.46
N LYS A 90 14.85 13.33 11.81
CA LYS A 90 14.45 12.54 12.98
C LYS A 90 14.52 13.35 14.27
N SER A 91 15.56 14.16 14.43
CA SER A 91 15.77 15.03 15.60
C SER A 91 14.70 16.13 15.76
N LEU A 92 14.03 16.53 14.68
CA LEU A 92 13.00 17.59 14.69
C LEU A 92 11.59 17.07 14.98
N ILE A 93 11.35 15.76 14.80
CA ILE A 93 10.02 15.15 14.89
C ILE A 93 9.31 15.43 16.22
N PRO A 94 9.94 15.29 17.41
CA PRO A 94 9.25 15.57 18.67
C PRO A 94 8.78 17.03 18.78
N GLY A 95 9.62 17.97 18.33
CA GLY A 95 9.28 19.39 18.28
C GLY A 95 8.14 19.67 17.30
N TYR A 96 8.20 19.06 16.12
CA TYR A 96 7.17 19.18 15.09
C TYR A 96 5.81 18.65 15.57
N PHE A 97 5.76 17.47 16.17
CA PHE A 97 4.51 16.91 16.70
C PHE A 97 3.94 17.73 17.84
N ARG A 98 4.80 18.22 18.74
CA ARG A 98 4.38 19.14 19.80
C ARG A 98 3.80 20.43 19.22
N PHE A 99 4.41 20.99 18.18
CA PHE A 99 3.90 22.16 17.49
C PHE A 99 2.50 21.90 16.90
N LEU A 100 2.33 20.81 16.15
CA LEU A 100 1.02 20.42 15.59
C LEU A 100 -0.04 20.25 16.69
N ASN A 101 0.27 19.53 17.76
CA ASN A 101 -0.70 19.23 18.81
C ASN A 101 -1.02 20.45 19.69
N LYS A 102 -0.01 21.16 20.20
CA LYS A 102 -0.17 22.19 21.23
C LYS A 102 -0.34 23.60 20.69
N VAL A 103 0.32 23.94 19.59
CA VAL A 103 0.28 25.30 19.03
C VAL A 103 -0.77 25.41 17.94
N VAL A 104 -0.80 24.46 17.00
CA VAL A 104 -1.78 24.45 15.92
C VAL A 104 -3.12 23.90 16.42
N GLY A 105 -3.13 22.99 17.40
CA GLY A 105 -4.34 22.34 17.88
C GLY A 105 -4.89 21.35 16.86
N VAL A 106 -4.02 20.60 16.17
CA VAL A 106 -4.44 19.56 15.23
C VAL A 106 -5.08 18.41 16.00
N LYS A 107 -6.31 18.07 15.61
CA LYS A 107 -6.98 16.83 16.00
C LYS A 107 -6.72 15.84 14.88
N VAL A 108 -5.76 14.95 15.07
CA VAL A 108 -5.41 13.95 14.06
C VAL A 108 -6.54 12.93 13.96
N GLU A 109 -7.01 12.69 12.75
CA GLU A 109 -8.13 11.79 12.43
C GLU A 109 -7.63 10.50 11.77
N GLU A 110 -6.57 10.58 10.96
CA GLU A 110 -5.99 9.44 10.25
C GLU A 110 -4.48 9.40 10.42
N ILE A 111 -3.93 8.24 10.76
CA ILE A 111 -2.50 7.96 10.80
C ILE A 111 -2.23 6.71 9.98
N ILE A 112 -1.32 6.82 9.02
CA ILE A 112 -0.82 5.71 8.22
C ILE A 112 0.69 5.72 8.35
N THR A 113 1.26 4.66 8.90
CA THR A 113 2.70 4.43 8.89
C THR A 113 3.07 3.40 7.84
N LYS A 114 4.29 3.47 7.31
CA LYS A 114 4.80 2.51 6.33
C LYS A 114 6.30 2.30 6.51
N ASN A 115 6.73 1.05 6.58
CA ASN A 115 8.14 0.64 6.62
C ASN A 115 8.97 1.26 7.76
N LEU A 116 8.33 1.87 8.77
CA LEU A 116 9.07 2.56 9.86
C LEU A 116 9.94 1.59 10.66
N TRP A 117 9.59 0.30 10.71
CA TRP A 117 10.37 -0.76 11.33
C TRP A 117 11.74 -0.97 10.67
N MET A 118 11.95 -0.47 9.44
CA MET A 118 13.24 -0.52 8.74
C MET A 118 14.27 0.50 9.27
N THR A 119 13.84 1.40 10.16
CA THR A 119 14.75 2.28 10.90
C THR A 119 15.40 1.57 12.08
N ARG A 120 16.42 2.18 12.68
CA ARG A 120 17.03 1.66 13.91
C ARG A 120 15.99 1.41 15.00
N TYR A 121 16.14 0.28 15.71
CA TYR A 121 15.25 -0.15 16.80
C TYR A 121 14.95 0.94 17.83
N THR A 122 16.00 1.66 18.25
CA THR A 122 15.90 2.77 19.21
C THR A 122 15.03 3.91 18.68
N PHE A 123 15.10 4.20 17.38
CA PHE A 123 14.34 5.27 16.77
C PHE A 123 12.87 4.90 16.60
N PHE A 124 12.53 3.73 16.05
CA PHE A 124 11.11 3.40 15.87
C PHE A 124 10.37 3.23 17.20
N THR A 125 11.06 2.71 18.23
CA THR A 125 10.47 2.59 19.57
C THR A 125 10.17 3.99 20.13
N HIS A 126 11.12 4.91 20.02
CA HIS A 126 10.91 6.29 20.42
C HIS A 126 9.81 6.98 19.59
N LEU A 127 9.76 6.72 18.28
CA LEU A 127 8.77 7.29 17.38
C LEU A 127 7.35 6.83 17.71
N HIS A 128 7.16 5.55 18.04
CA HIS A 128 5.89 5.01 18.53
C HIS A 128 5.38 5.83 19.73
N ASP A 129 6.23 6.02 20.73
CA ASP A 129 5.86 6.74 21.95
C ASP A 129 5.59 8.22 21.69
N VAL A 130 6.38 8.85 20.81
CA VAL A 130 6.23 10.25 20.39
C VAL A 130 4.93 10.45 19.58
N ILE A 131 4.51 9.49 18.77
CA ILE A 131 3.21 9.54 18.08
C ILE A 131 2.08 9.54 19.11
N HIS A 132 2.09 8.61 20.06
CA HIS A 132 1.04 8.52 21.08
C HIS A 132 1.02 9.76 22.01
N SER A 133 2.18 10.18 22.49
CA SER A 133 2.28 11.22 23.53
C SER A 133 2.27 12.65 22.98
N LEU A 134 2.93 12.91 21.85
CA LEU A 134 3.12 14.27 21.33
C LEU A 134 2.22 14.58 20.13
N LEU A 135 2.03 13.65 19.20
CA LEU A 135 1.17 13.89 18.03
C LEU A 135 -0.31 13.76 18.39
N ILE A 136 -0.69 12.63 18.97
CA ILE A 136 -2.07 12.35 19.39
C ILE A 136 -2.34 13.03 20.74
N GLY A 137 -1.50 12.78 21.74
CA GLY A 137 -1.61 13.34 23.08
C GLY A 137 -2.95 13.02 23.73
N SER A 138 -3.63 14.03 24.26
CA SER A 138 -4.95 13.89 24.89
C SER A 138 -6.10 13.72 23.88
N ASN A 139 -5.86 13.95 22.58
CA ASN A 139 -6.89 13.92 21.54
C ASN A 139 -7.13 12.50 20.99
N ARG A 140 -6.92 11.45 21.78
CA ARG A 140 -7.03 10.05 21.34
C ARG A 140 -8.39 9.71 20.73
N GLY A 141 -9.46 10.40 21.16
CA GLY A 141 -10.81 10.20 20.63
C GLY A 141 -11.01 10.69 19.19
N SER A 142 -10.11 11.50 18.62
CA SER A 142 -10.26 11.96 17.23
C SER A 142 -9.73 10.97 16.19
N VAL A 143 -8.86 10.04 16.59
CA VAL A 143 -8.22 9.09 15.66
C VAL A 143 -9.22 8.02 15.24
N ARG A 144 -9.68 8.12 13.99
CA ARG A 144 -10.63 7.20 13.37
C ARG A 144 -9.96 6.16 12.49
N LYS A 145 -8.74 6.41 12.03
CA LYS A 145 -7.96 5.49 11.21
C LYS A 145 -6.53 5.39 11.72
N LEU A 146 -6.07 4.18 12.01
CA LEU A 146 -4.69 3.91 12.42
C LEU A 146 -4.18 2.65 11.73
N ILE A 147 -3.31 2.83 10.73
CA ILE A 147 -2.75 1.74 9.93
C ILE A 147 -1.22 1.73 10.07
N GLY A 148 -0.64 0.55 10.34
CA GLY A 148 0.80 0.26 10.34
C GLY A 148 1.53 0.58 11.66
N LEU A 149 0.95 1.36 12.59
CA LEU A 149 1.68 1.80 13.79
C LEU A 149 2.10 0.61 14.67
N GLU A 150 1.32 -0.47 14.61
CA GLU A 150 1.58 -1.72 15.31
C GLU A 150 2.87 -2.40 14.85
N GLU A 151 3.36 -2.17 13.63
CA GLU A 151 4.64 -2.71 13.14
C GLU A 151 5.85 -2.18 13.92
N ILE A 152 5.69 -1.06 14.63
CA ILE A 152 6.74 -0.46 15.47
C ILE A 152 6.39 -0.49 16.97
N CYS A 153 5.34 -1.22 17.35
CA CYS A 153 4.96 -1.42 18.74
C CYS A 153 5.73 -2.62 19.32
N VAL A 154 6.72 -2.34 20.18
CA VAL A 154 7.60 -3.37 20.77
C VAL A 154 6.83 -4.42 21.59
N PHE A 155 5.67 -4.04 22.15
CA PHE A 155 4.91 -4.90 23.07
C PHE A 155 3.89 -5.81 22.39
N ASP A 156 3.86 -5.90 21.05
CA ASP A 156 2.83 -6.66 20.32
C ASP A 156 1.41 -6.22 20.73
N GLY A 157 1.17 -4.90 20.71
CA GLY A 157 -0.09 -4.29 21.14
C GLY A 157 -0.05 -3.76 22.57
N CYS A 158 0.52 -2.56 22.75
CA CYS A 158 0.49 -1.87 24.04
C CYS A 158 -0.92 -1.37 24.41
N GLN A 159 -1.11 -0.94 25.66
CA GLN A 159 -2.40 -0.42 26.13
C GLN A 159 -2.89 0.79 25.32
N ASP A 160 -1.97 1.62 24.83
CA ASP A 160 -2.31 2.78 24.00
C ASP A 160 -2.83 2.38 22.62
N CYS A 161 -2.19 1.41 21.96
CA CYS A 161 -2.69 0.78 20.72
C CYS A 161 -4.07 0.17 20.95
N ALA A 162 -4.23 -0.66 22.00
CA ALA A 162 -5.50 -1.30 22.34
C ALA A 162 -6.61 -0.29 22.65
N ASN A 163 -6.29 0.87 23.24
CA ASN A 163 -7.28 1.91 23.52
C ASN A 163 -7.72 2.64 22.25
N ILE A 164 -6.83 2.84 21.28
CA ILE A 164 -7.16 3.46 20.00
C ILE A 164 -7.90 2.49 19.09
N SER A 165 -7.50 1.21 19.06
CA SER A 165 -8.12 0.19 18.22
C SER A 165 -9.62 0.07 18.45
N ARG A 166 -10.09 0.31 19.68
CA ARG A 166 -11.51 0.26 20.04
C ARG A 166 -12.34 1.45 19.50
N LYS A 167 -11.69 2.50 19.01
CA LYS A 167 -12.34 3.74 18.54
C LYS A 167 -12.21 3.94 17.04
N CYS A 168 -11.25 3.28 16.41
CA CYS A 168 -11.02 3.39 14.98
C CYS A 168 -12.11 2.67 14.17
N VAL A 169 -12.50 3.30 13.06
CA VAL A 169 -13.31 2.65 12.02
C VAL A 169 -12.42 1.86 11.05
N GLU A 170 -11.14 2.24 10.92
CA GLU A 170 -10.14 1.48 10.16
C GLU A 170 -8.90 1.25 11.02
N TYR A 171 -8.49 -0.01 11.20
CA TYR A 171 -7.40 -0.36 12.12
C TYR A 171 -6.52 -1.50 11.60
N GLY A 172 -5.22 -1.42 11.86
CA GLY A 172 -4.34 -2.58 11.98
C GLY A 172 -2.92 -2.35 11.42
N PRO A 173 -2.09 -3.40 11.27
CA PRO A 173 -2.47 -4.80 11.47
C PRO A 173 -2.86 -5.06 12.92
N LEU A 174 -3.85 -5.90 13.13
CA LEU A 174 -4.30 -6.28 14.47
C LEU A 174 -3.22 -7.16 15.12
N ASN A 175 -2.78 -6.78 16.32
CA ASN A 175 -1.85 -7.56 17.13
C ASN A 175 -2.59 -8.54 18.04
N PHE A 176 -1.91 -9.61 18.44
CA PHE A 176 -2.56 -10.70 19.19
C PHE A 176 -3.06 -10.24 20.57
N LYS A 177 -2.29 -9.41 21.29
CA LYS A 177 -2.75 -8.85 22.58
C LYS A 177 -3.94 -7.91 22.41
N VAL A 178 -3.97 -7.14 21.32
CA VAL A 178 -5.12 -6.26 21.03
C VAL A 178 -6.36 -7.08 20.72
N LEU A 179 -6.24 -8.15 19.92
CA LEU A 179 -7.30 -9.12 19.66
C LEU A 179 -7.88 -9.65 20.98
N GLN A 180 -7.02 -10.13 21.89
CA GLN A 180 -7.45 -10.67 23.18
C GLN A 180 -8.13 -9.62 24.09
N ALA A 181 -7.74 -8.35 23.97
CA ALA A 181 -8.25 -7.25 24.78
C ALA A 181 -9.61 -6.70 24.30
N ILE A 182 -10.14 -7.15 23.16
CA ILE A 182 -11.46 -6.77 22.66
C ILE A 182 -12.49 -7.76 23.23
N LYS A 183 -13.31 -7.28 24.17
CA LYS A 183 -14.40 -8.07 24.80
C LYS A 183 -15.80 -7.58 24.46
N HIS A 184 -15.92 -6.31 24.06
CA HIS A 184 -17.19 -5.71 23.69
C HIS A 184 -17.39 -5.75 22.17
N PRO A 185 -18.64 -5.74 21.69
CA PRO A 185 -18.94 -5.64 20.27
C PRO A 185 -18.31 -4.40 19.63
N ILE A 186 -17.53 -4.60 18.57
CA ILE A 186 -16.90 -3.54 17.78
C ILE A 186 -17.07 -3.88 16.30
N HIS A 187 -17.39 -2.86 15.52
CA HIS A 187 -17.50 -2.95 14.08
C HIS A 187 -16.45 -2.07 13.39
N TYR A 188 -15.69 -2.68 12.49
CA TYR A 188 -14.71 -1.99 11.66
C TYR A 188 -15.20 -1.87 10.22
N LYS A 189 -15.01 -0.70 9.62
CA LYS A 189 -15.14 -0.57 8.18
C LYS A 189 -14.06 -1.41 7.48
N ARG A 190 -12.81 -1.29 7.95
CA ARG A 190 -11.67 -2.05 7.41
C ARG A 190 -10.76 -2.52 8.55
N LEU A 191 -10.55 -3.83 8.65
CA LEU A 191 -9.67 -4.41 9.67
C LEU A 191 -8.52 -5.14 8.99
N TYR A 192 -7.29 -4.77 9.35
CA TYR A 192 -6.08 -5.35 8.78
C TYR A 192 -5.60 -6.50 9.66
N VAL A 193 -5.36 -7.65 9.04
CA VAL A 193 -4.82 -8.87 9.69
C VAL A 193 -3.60 -9.31 8.91
N SER A 194 -2.45 -9.41 9.59
CA SER A 194 -1.24 -9.95 8.96
C SER A 194 -1.26 -11.48 8.92
N ASP A 195 -0.50 -12.05 7.99
CA ASP A 195 -0.17 -13.47 8.01
C ASP A 195 0.53 -13.91 9.31
N GLY A 196 1.32 -13.02 9.93
CA GLY A 196 1.91 -13.24 11.26
C GLY A 196 0.90 -13.33 12.41
N LEU A 197 -0.21 -12.58 12.37
CA LEU A 197 -1.29 -12.78 13.35
C LEU A 197 -1.98 -14.14 13.15
N LEU A 198 -2.24 -14.54 11.90
CA LEU A 198 -2.84 -15.85 11.60
C LEU A 198 -1.97 -17.00 12.14
N GLU A 199 -0.66 -16.90 11.93
CA GLU A 199 0.33 -17.80 12.50
C GLU A 199 0.31 -17.80 14.04
N THR A 200 0.30 -16.62 14.66
CA THR A 200 0.31 -16.47 16.12
C THR A 200 -0.91 -17.13 16.75
N ILE A 201 -2.08 -16.98 16.12
CA ILE A 201 -3.32 -17.67 16.55
C ILE A 201 -3.16 -19.19 16.41
N ALA A 202 -2.65 -19.70 15.29
CA ALA A 202 -2.44 -21.14 15.10
C ALA A 202 -1.47 -21.72 16.13
N ASN A 203 -0.35 -21.04 16.40
CA ASN A 203 0.60 -21.42 17.44
C ASN A 203 -0.05 -21.42 18.83
N TYR A 204 -0.81 -20.37 19.16
CA TYR A 204 -1.49 -20.24 20.44
C TYR A 204 -2.46 -21.40 20.69
N CYS A 205 -3.25 -21.76 19.68
CA CYS A 205 -4.21 -22.87 19.76
C CYS A 205 -3.50 -24.22 19.89
N THR A 206 -2.43 -24.40 19.11
CA THR A 206 -1.61 -25.61 19.12
C THR A 206 -0.96 -25.85 20.48
N ARG A 207 -0.34 -24.83 21.08
CA ARG A 207 0.31 -24.93 22.41
C ARG A 207 -0.65 -25.29 23.53
N ARG A 208 -1.93 -24.94 23.40
CA ARG A 208 -2.96 -25.18 24.41
C ARG A 208 -3.72 -26.48 24.21
N SER A 209 -3.32 -27.29 23.23
CA SER A 209 -4.11 -28.44 22.82
C SER A 209 -3.22 -29.66 22.62
N THR A 210 -3.75 -30.84 22.93
CA THR A 210 -3.07 -32.13 22.74
C THR A 210 -3.56 -32.87 21.50
N ASN A 211 -4.67 -32.43 20.91
CA ASN A 211 -5.28 -33.01 19.73
C ASN A 211 -5.98 -31.93 18.87
N LYS A 212 -6.38 -32.32 17.65
CA LYS A 212 -6.99 -31.42 16.67
C LYS A 212 -8.33 -30.83 17.13
N GLU A 213 -9.17 -31.60 17.80
CA GLU A 213 -10.48 -31.15 18.29
C GLU A 213 -10.34 -30.08 19.39
N GLY A 214 -9.48 -30.33 20.38
CA GLY A 214 -9.14 -29.36 21.41
C GLY A 214 -8.55 -28.07 20.81
N CYS A 215 -7.72 -28.20 19.77
CA CYS A 215 -7.18 -27.05 19.04
C CYS A 215 -8.26 -26.18 18.43
N PHE A 216 -9.30 -26.79 17.85
CA PHE A 216 -10.41 -26.06 17.26
C PHE A 216 -11.36 -25.47 18.30
N ASN A 217 -11.51 -26.08 19.48
CA ASN A 217 -12.22 -25.47 20.60
C ASN A 217 -11.49 -24.20 21.09
N VAL A 218 -10.16 -24.27 21.27
CA VAL A 218 -9.36 -23.09 21.64
C VAL A 218 -9.41 -22.01 20.56
N LEU A 219 -9.40 -22.40 19.27
CA LEU A 219 -9.56 -21.47 18.16
C LEU A 219 -10.91 -20.73 18.23
N ASP A 220 -11.98 -21.48 18.49
CA ASP A 220 -13.33 -20.93 18.60
C ASP A 220 -13.43 -19.91 19.75
N GLU A 221 -12.83 -20.19 20.90
CA GLU A 221 -12.76 -19.26 22.05
C GLU A 221 -11.84 -18.06 21.79
N THR A 222 -10.79 -18.23 20.97
CA THR A 222 -9.81 -17.17 20.69
C THR A 222 -10.37 -16.12 19.73
N ILE A 223 -11.07 -16.55 18.68
CA ILE A 223 -11.67 -15.66 17.69
C ILE A 223 -13.11 -15.38 18.11
N LEU A 224 -13.33 -14.22 18.72
CA LEU A 224 -14.63 -13.85 19.24
C LEU A 224 -15.53 -13.21 18.15
N PRO A 225 -16.85 -13.48 18.17
CA PRO A 225 -17.83 -12.81 17.30
C PRO A 225 -18.12 -11.36 17.70
N SER A 226 -17.50 -10.88 18.80
CA SER A 226 -17.57 -9.47 19.21
C SER A 226 -16.85 -8.53 18.24
N ILE A 227 -16.03 -9.05 17.33
CA ILE A 227 -15.41 -8.28 16.26
C ILE A 227 -16.20 -8.54 14.98
N SER A 228 -16.50 -7.49 14.22
CA SER A 228 -17.01 -7.60 12.85
C SER A 228 -16.32 -6.60 11.93
N CYS A 229 -16.25 -6.90 10.63
CA CYS A 229 -15.78 -5.92 9.66
C CYS A 229 -16.45 -6.02 8.28
N GLU A 230 -16.61 -4.87 7.61
CA GLU A 230 -17.09 -4.86 6.21
C GLU A 230 -16.02 -5.45 5.28
N THR A 231 -14.78 -4.96 5.40
CA THR A 231 -13.63 -5.44 4.62
C THR A 231 -12.53 -5.98 5.55
N LEU A 232 -12.16 -7.24 5.36
CA LEU A 232 -10.96 -7.82 5.94
C LEU A 232 -9.78 -7.56 4.99
N VAL A 233 -8.76 -6.87 5.49
CA VAL A 233 -7.54 -6.61 4.72
C VAL A 233 -6.47 -7.60 5.16
N LEU A 234 -6.19 -8.60 4.32
CA LEU A 234 -5.12 -9.56 4.53
C LEU A 234 -3.79 -8.92 4.12
N TRP A 235 -2.93 -8.73 5.11
CA TRP A 235 -1.63 -8.10 4.94
C TRP A 235 -0.56 -9.22 4.84
N ILE A 236 -0.20 -9.59 3.61
CA ILE A 236 0.59 -10.79 3.32
C ILE A 236 2.05 -10.42 3.01
N ASN A 237 2.99 -11.01 3.75
CA ASN A 237 4.41 -10.80 3.53
C ASN A 237 4.96 -11.75 2.46
N GLU A 238 5.54 -11.19 1.41
CA GLU A 238 6.12 -11.95 0.29
C GLU A 238 7.42 -12.66 0.67
N ARG A 239 8.11 -12.19 1.71
CA ARG A 239 9.37 -12.77 2.19
C ARG A 239 9.32 -13.04 3.68
N ARG A 240 9.30 -14.32 4.04
CA ARG A 240 9.52 -14.76 5.42
C ARG A 240 10.53 -15.89 5.47
N ASP A 241 11.34 -15.88 6.52
CA ASP A 241 12.34 -16.92 6.79
C ASP A 241 11.77 -17.86 7.84
N PHE A 242 11.78 -19.16 7.58
CA PHE A 242 11.26 -20.17 8.51
C PHE A 242 11.97 -21.51 8.39
N TRP A 243 11.77 -22.35 9.39
CA TRP A 243 12.23 -23.73 9.38
C TRP A 243 11.04 -24.66 9.11
N GLU A 244 11.19 -25.60 8.18
CA GLU A 244 10.19 -26.63 7.90
C GLU A 244 10.91 -27.98 7.79
N ASN A 245 10.51 -28.95 8.63
CA ASN A 245 11.09 -30.29 8.68
C ASN A 245 12.63 -30.30 8.80
N GLY A 246 13.19 -29.36 9.55
CA GLY A 246 14.65 -29.23 9.74
C GLY A 246 15.38 -28.48 8.62
N GLU A 247 14.69 -28.09 7.54
CA GLU A 247 15.28 -27.28 6.47
C GLU A 247 14.97 -25.79 6.66
N PHE A 248 16.00 -24.94 6.56
CA PHE A 248 15.83 -23.50 6.57
C PHE A 248 15.35 -23.01 5.21
N ARG A 249 14.14 -22.45 5.18
CA ARG A 249 13.53 -21.83 4.01
C ARG A 249 13.73 -20.32 4.10
N ARG A 250 14.75 -19.83 3.39
CA ARG A 250 15.06 -18.39 3.30
C ARG A 250 14.23 -17.73 2.20
N GLY A 251 13.54 -16.66 2.53
CA GLY A 251 12.73 -15.89 1.59
C GLY A 251 11.65 -16.74 0.89
N ASP A 252 11.24 -17.84 1.51
CA ASP A 252 10.10 -18.61 1.04
C ASP A 252 8.82 -18.05 1.68
N ARG A 253 7.67 -18.52 1.20
CA ARG A 253 6.38 -18.06 1.68
C ARG A 253 5.90 -18.96 2.80
N PHE A 254 5.64 -18.34 3.95
CA PHE A 254 5.16 -19.06 5.12
C PHE A 254 3.73 -19.57 4.85
N PRO A 255 3.44 -20.85 5.15
CA PRO A 255 2.07 -21.36 5.05
C PRO A 255 1.09 -20.53 5.87
N ILE A 256 -0.14 -20.39 5.38
CA ILE A 256 -1.24 -19.75 6.10
C ILE A 256 -2.17 -20.87 6.62
N PRO A 257 -2.59 -20.82 7.91
CA PRO A 257 -3.50 -21.79 8.49
C PRO A 257 -4.94 -21.53 8.02
N ARG A 258 -5.47 -22.41 7.16
CA ARG A 258 -6.77 -22.21 6.48
C ARG A 258 -7.92 -22.03 7.46
N GLU A 259 -8.02 -22.88 8.47
CA GLU A 259 -9.17 -22.88 9.39
C GLU A 259 -9.19 -21.62 10.26
N VAL A 260 -8.04 -21.04 10.62
CA VAL A 260 -7.96 -19.77 11.34
C VAL A 260 -8.60 -18.65 10.51
N LEU A 261 -8.25 -18.58 9.23
CA LEU A 261 -8.79 -17.60 8.29
C LEU A 261 -10.30 -17.80 8.07
N ASP A 262 -10.74 -19.04 7.92
CA ASP A 262 -12.16 -19.36 7.72
C ASP A 262 -13.01 -18.99 8.96
N VAL A 263 -12.50 -19.25 10.18
CA VAL A 263 -13.16 -18.85 11.43
C VAL A 263 -13.25 -17.33 11.55
N ILE A 264 -12.18 -16.60 11.21
CA ILE A 264 -12.20 -15.13 11.14
C ILE A 264 -13.29 -14.64 10.18
N ILE A 265 -13.28 -15.14 8.94
CA ILE A 265 -14.23 -14.74 7.90
C ILE A 265 -15.68 -15.03 8.31
N LYS A 266 -15.90 -16.15 8.99
CA LYS A 266 -17.23 -16.55 9.48
C LYS A 266 -17.68 -15.70 10.66
N LYS A 267 -16.89 -15.66 11.74
CA LYS A 267 -17.30 -15.00 13.00
C LYS A 267 -17.32 -13.49 12.91
N TRP A 268 -16.49 -12.89 12.05
CA TRP A 268 -16.47 -11.43 11.87
C TRP A 268 -17.40 -10.93 10.77
N ASN A 269 -18.22 -11.82 10.20
CA ASN A 269 -19.21 -11.49 9.17
C ASN A 269 -18.62 -10.70 7.99
N VAL A 270 -17.51 -11.19 7.45
CA VAL A 270 -16.75 -10.51 6.39
C VAL A 270 -17.48 -10.61 5.04
N ASN A 271 -17.72 -9.46 4.40
CA ASN A 271 -18.39 -9.37 3.10
C ASN A 271 -17.43 -9.06 1.93
N SER A 272 -16.27 -8.47 2.22
CA SER A 272 -15.26 -8.12 1.23
C SER A 272 -13.86 -8.41 1.76
N ILE A 273 -12.95 -8.80 0.87
CA ILE A 273 -11.56 -9.09 1.24
C ILE A 273 -10.63 -8.25 0.36
N GLU A 274 -9.66 -7.60 0.98
CA GLU A 274 -8.52 -7.01 0.28
C GLU A 274 -7.26 -7.80 0.60
N ILE A 275 -6.60 -8.35 -0.41
CA ILE A 275 -5.31 -9.02 -0.28
C ILE A 275 -4.23 -8.00 -0.64
N ARG A 276 -3.49 -7.56 0.37
CA ARG A 276 -2.40 -6.61 0.22
C ARG A 276 -1.06 -7.34 0.34
N MET A 277 -0.40 -7.50 -0.80
CA MET A 277 0.91 -8.13 -0.87
C MET A 277 1.99 -7.08 -0.55
N ILE A 278 2.82 -7.34 0.46
CA ILE A 278 3.97 -6.49 0.81
C ILE A 278 5.27 -7.22 0.60
N TYR A 279 6.27 -6.52 0.05
CA TYR A 279 7.58 -7.10 -0.18
C TYR A 279 8.27 -7.60 1.10
N ARG A 280 8.18 -6.81 2.18
CA ARG A 280 8.83 -7.12 3.46
C ARG A 280 8.08 -6.47 4.63
N ALA A 281 7.92 -7.21 5.72
CA ALA A 281 7.39 -6.75 7.00
C ALA A 281 8.45 -6.86 8.12
N CYS A 282 8.16 -6.26 9.28
CA CYS A 282 8.98 -6.41 10.50
C CYS A 282 9.12 -7.89 10.93
N GLU A 283 8.07 -8.69 10.73
CA GLU A 283 7.99 -10.11 11.12
C GLU A 283 8.66 -11.03 10.08
N SER A 284 9.95 -10.79 9.82
CA SER A 284 10.67 -11.54 8.78
C SER A 284 10.99 -12.99 9.17
N LYS A 285 10.89 -13.35 10.47
CA LYS A 285 11.10 -14.71 10.96
C LYS A 285 9.76 -15.29 11.42
N CYS A 286 9.47 -16.52 11.03
CA CYS A 286 8.29 -17.24 11.49
C CYS A 286 8.64 -18.21 12.61
N ASN A 287 7.70 -18.37 13.53
CA ASN A 287 7.62 -19.49 14.45
C ASN A 287 6.66 -20.57 13.90
N GLY A 288 7.22 -21.59 13.25
CA GLY A 288 6.48 -22.67 12.60
C GLY A 288 5.93 -23.78 13.50
N GLU A 289 5.76 -23.58 14.81
CA GLU A 289 5.34 -24.64 15.74
C GLU A 289 4.06 -25.39 15.32
N TRP A 290 3.05 -24.67 14.80
CA TRP A 290 1.81 -25.29 14.33
C TRP A 290 2.02 -26.21 13.11
N LEU A 291 3.07 -26.01 12.31
CA LEU A 291 3.31 -26.73 11.05
C LEU A 291 3.54 -28.23 11.27
N GLY A 292 4.08 -28.63 12.41
CA GLY A 292 4.42 -30.02 12.71
C GLY A 292 3.26 -30.88 13.20
N THR A 293 2.13 -30.26 13.57
CA THR A 293 1.02 -30.96 14.24
C THR A 293 0.00 -31.58 13.30
N GLY A 294 -0.12 -31.06 12.08
CA GLY A 294 -1.18 -31.45 11.14
C GLY A 294 -2.59 -31.05 11.57
N TYR A 295 -2.75 -30.21 12.60
CA TYR A 295 -4.08 -29.76 13.05
C TYR A 295 -4.75 -28.82 12.03
N PHE A 296 -3.95 -27.93 11.43
CA PHE A 296 -4.41 -26.95 10.44
C PHE A 296 -4.01 -27.35 9.02
N THR A 297 -4.89 -27.07 8.07
CA THR A 297 -4.61 -27.18 6.64
C THR A 297 -3.73 -26.01 6.21
N LYS A 298 -2.63 -26.33 5.52
CA LYS A 298 -1.64 -25.38 5.03
C LYS A 298 -2.02 -24.93 3.62
N PHE A 299 -1.93 -23.64 3.33
CA PHE A 299 -1.89 -23.15 1.96
C PHE A 299 -0.88 -22.03 1.80
N LYS A 300 -0.29 -21.92 0.60
CA LYS A 300 0.49 -20.75 0.20
C LYS A 300 -0.11 -20.16 -1.07
N PHE A 301 0.05 -18.84 -1.25
CA PHE A 301 -0.37 -18.11 -2.45
C PHE A 301 0.39 -18.45 -3.74
N ASN A 302 1.24 -19.47 -3.67
CA ASN A 302 2.13 -19.91 -4.73
C ASN A 302 2.20 -21.41 -4.90
N ASP A 303 1.41 -22.14 -4.12
CA ASP A 303 1.25 -23.57 -4.35
C ASP A 303 0.57 -23.78 -5.71
N PRO A 304 0.64 -24.98 -6.29
CA PRO A 304 -0.20 -25.30 -7.44
C PRO A 304 -1.67 -25.11 -7.05
N TYR A 305 -2.42 -24.31 -7.80
CA TYR A 305 -3.78 -23.93 -7.39
C TYR A 305 -4.72 -25.13 -7.18
N PHE A 306 -4.46 -26.25 -7.88
CA PHE A 306 -5.26 -27.46 -7.78
C PHE A 306 -5.13 -28.19 -6.43
N THR A 307 -4.10 -27.89 -5.62
CA THR A 307 -3.94 -28.44 -4.27
C THR A 307 -4.77 -27.70 -3.23
N ILE A 308 -5.41 -26.57 -3.60
CA ILE A 308 -6.22 -25.78 -2.70
C ILE A 308 -7.68 -26.17 -2.85
N ASP A 309 -8.31 -26.57 -1.75
CA ASP A 309 -9.74 -26.85 -1.75
C ASP A 309 -10.56 -25.57 -1.95
N LYS A 310 -11.58 -25.69 -2.79
CA LYS A 310 -12.48 -24.58 -3.08
C LYS A 310 -13.38 -24.33 -1.88
N SER A 311 -13.44 -23.08 -1.44
CA SER A 311 -14.35 -22.63 -0.41
C SER A 311 -15.80 -22.68 -0.91
N ASP A 312 -16.73 -23.05 -0.04
CA ASP A 312 -18.16 -22.92 -0.30
C ASP A 312 -18.68 -21.51 -0.03
N LYS A 313 -17.94 -20.73 0.77
CA LYS A 313 -18.34 -19.36 1.13
C LYS A 313 -17.92 -18.39 0.04
N ARG A 314 -18.91 -17.87 -0.68
CA ARG A 314 -18.72 -16.79 -1.66
C ARG A 314 -18.44 -15.46 -0.95
N ILE A 315 -17.53 -14.67 -1.52
CA ILE A 315 -17.26 -13.29 -1.13
C ILE A 315 -17.67 -12.38 -2.30
N ASP A 316 -18.33 -11.27 -2.00
CA ASP A 316 -18.93 -10.41 -3.03
C ASP A 316 -17.87 -9.63 -3.81
N ASN A 317 -16.91 -9.05 -3.09
CA ASN A 317 -15.86 -8.21 -3.67
C ASN A 317 -14.49 -8.65 -3.16
N ILE A 318 -13.58 -8.92 -4.09
CA ILE A 318 -12.18 -9.17 -3.81
C ILE A 318 -11.34 -8.05 -4.42
N TYR A 319 -10.51 -7.45 -3.58
CA TYR A 319 -9.53 -6.46 -3.96
C TYR A 319 -8.13 -7.05 -3.81
N VAL A 320 -7.25 -6.78 -4.75
CA VAL A 320 -5.84 -7.17 -4.69
C VAL A 320 -5.01 -5.91 -4.83
N ASN A 321 -4.24 -5.60 -3.80
CA ASN A 321 -3.37 -4.45 -3.76
C ASN A 321 -1.90 -4.90 -3.85
N LEU A 322 -1.29 -4.63 -5.01
CA LEU A 322 0.10 -4.92 -5.31
C LEU A 322 0.96 -3.63 -5.33
N SER A 323 0.43 -2.50 -4.84
CA SER A 323 1.12 -1.20 -4.79
C SER A 323 2.41 -1.20 -3.96
N VAL A 324 2.62 -2.22 -3.13
CA VAL A 324 3.76 -2.39 -2.23
C VAL A 324 4.38 -3.79 -2.35
N SER A 325 3.96 -4.53 -3.38
CA SER A 325 4.47 -5.85 -3.75
C SER A 325 5.68 -5.69 -4.66
N SER A 326 6.69 -6.54 -4.45
CA SER A 326 7.82 -6.64 -5.37
C SER A 326 7.75 -7.95 -6.15
N ILE A 327 7.66 -9.08 -5.46
CA ILE A 327 7.78 -10.42 -6.06
C ILE A 327 6.49 -10.81 -6.78
N CYS A 328 5.33 -10.65 -6.12
CA CYS A 328 4.05 -10.99 -6.74
C CYS A 328 3.81 -10.13 -7.99
N THR A 329 4.10 -8.83 -7.91
CA THR A 329 4.06 -7.92 -9.04
C THR A 329 4.97 -8.34 -10.18
N ARG A 330 6.24 -8.68 -9.91
CA ARG A 330 7.19 -9.16 -10.94
C ARG A 330 6.70 -10.43 -11.63
N SER A 331 6.08 -11.34 -10.88
CA SER A 331 5.46 -12.55 -11.46
C SER A 331 4.31 -12.31 -12.41
N LEU A 332 3.65 -11.15 -12.34
CA LEU A 332 2.67 -10.76 -13.35
C LEU A 332 3.33 -10.21 -14.62
N GLY A 333 4.56 -9.73 -14.54
CA GLY A 333 5.30 -9.09 -15.61
C GLY A 333 6.14 -9.99 -16.50
N TYR A 334 6.37 -11.24 -16.09
CA TYR A 334 7.31 -12.14 -16.76
C TYR A 334 6.65 -13.44 -17.24
N SER A 335 7.06 -13.86 -18.44
CA SER A 335 6.78 -15.19 -18.98
C SER A 335 7.73 -16.25 -18.38
N ASP A 336 7.50 -17.52 -18.72
CA ASP A 336 8.21 -18.70 -18.21
C ASP A 336 9.74 -18.70 -18.44
N ALA A 337 10.27 -17.78 -19.25
CA ALA A 337 11.68 -17.71 -19.63
C ALA A 337 12.61 -16.97 -18.62
N VAL A 338 12.12 -16.62 -17.43
CA VAL A 338 12.82 -15.77 -16.44
C VAL A 338 13.14 -16.57 -15.17
N PRO A 339 14.22 -16.22 -14.41
CA PRO A 339 14.59 -16.88 -13.16
C PRO A 339 13.43 -17.34 -12.28
N TRP A 340 13.57 -18.53 -11.68
CA TRP A 340 12.51 -19.20 -10.92
C TRP A 340 11.87 -18.33 -9.82
N GLU A 341 12.62 -17.42 -9.20
CA GLU A 341 12.07 -16.49 -8.19
C GLU A 341 11.00 -15.54 -8.74
N ASP A 342 11.07 -15.22 -10.03
CA ASP A 342 10.18 -14.27 -10.69
C ASP A 342 8.91 -14.92 -11.23
N THR A 343 8.80 -16.25 -11.31
CA THR A 343 7.59 -16.95 -11.81
C THR A 343 6.70 -17.51 -10.69
N LYS A 344 7.09 -17.24 -9.45
CA LYS A 344 6.60 -17.86 -8.23
C LYS A 344 5.14 -17.56 -7.88
N PHE A 345 4.48 -16.54 -8.44
CA PHE A 345 3.07 -16.19 -8.13
C PHE A 345 2.09 -16.39 -9.31
N LYS A 346 2.43 -17.23 -10.30
CA LYS A 346 1.50 -17.53 -11.41
C LYS A 346 0.15 -18.09 -10.97
N ASN A 347 0.15 -18.87 -9.88
CA ASN A 347 -1.06 -19.46 -9.31
C ASN A 347 -1.84 -18.50 -8.39
N PHE A 348 -1.39 -17.26 -8.22
CA PHE A 348 -1.95 -16.34 -7.24
C PHE A 348 -3.45 -16.09 -7.43
N PHE A 349 -3.88 -15.70 -8.63
CA PHE A 349 -5.30 -15.44 -8.89
C PHE A 349 -6.16 -16.70 -8.84
N PRO A 350 -5.77 -17.85 -9.44
CA PRO A 350 -6.50 -19.10 -9.24
C PRO A 350 -6.64 -19.49 -7.77
N ILE A 351 -5.59 -19.33 -6.95
CA ILE A 351 -5.66 -19.60 -5.51
C ILE A 351 -6.67 -18.66 -4.83
N ILE A 352 -6.61 -17.35 -5.10
CA ILE A 352 -7.58 -16.38 -4.56
C ILE A 352 -9.01 -16.82 -4.86
N ARG A 353 -9.27 -17.30 -6.07
CA ARG A 353 -10.62 -17.72 -6.49
C ARG A 353 -11.08 -19.02 -5.83
N ARG A 354 -10.16 -19.90 -5.45
CA ARG A 354 -10.48 -21.12 -4.71
C ARG A 354 -10.69 -20.82 -3.23
N LEU A 355 -9.87 -19.95 -2.63
CA LEU A 355 -10.05 -19.49 -1.25
C LEU A 355 -11.32 -18.65 -1.09
N PHE A 356 -11.57 -17.75 -2.04
CA PHE A 356 -12.65 -16.77 -2.00
C PHE A 356 -13.37 -16.74 -3.36
N PRO A 357 -14.30 -17.67 -3.61
CA PRO A 357 -15.14 -17.63 -4.80
C PRO A 357 -15.79 -16.25 -4.94
N THR A 358 -15.59 -15.62 -6.09
CA THR A 358 -16.11 -14.29 -6.41
C THR A 358 -16.46 -14.19 -7.89
N ARG A 359 -17.34 -13.25 -8.23
CA ARG A 359 -17.61 -12.84 -9.63
C ARG A 359 -16.87 -11.57 -10.03
N LYS A 360 -16.34 -10.83 -9.05
CA LYS A 360 -15.65 -9.56 -9.29
C LYS A 360 -14.31 -9.52 -8.56
N LEU A 361 -13.28 -9.17 -9.31
CA LEU A 361 -11.91 -9.02 -8.81
C LEU A 361 -11.35 -7.67 -9.26
N SER A 362 -10.88 -6.84 -8.34
CA SER A 362 -10.21 -5.58 -8.67
C SER A 362 -8.76 -5.62 -8.22
N ILE A 363 -7.83 -5.30 -9.12
CA ILE A 363 -6.38 -5.42 -8.92
C ILE A 363 -5.76 -4.04 -9.14
N VAL A 364 -4.91 -3.62 -8.21
CA VAL A 364 -4.12 -2.39 -8.35
C VAL A 364 -2.63 -2.72 -8.30
N CYS A 365 -1.95 -2.40 -9.39
CA CYS A 365 -0.53 -2.55 -9.60
C CYS A 365 0.09 -1.16 -9.74
N SER A 366 0.57 -0.59 -8.63
CA SER A 366 1.13 0.78 -8.60
C SER A 366 2.47 0.87 -7.85
N HIS A 367 3.24 -0.21 -7.76
CA HIS A 367 4.56 -0.19 -7.14
C HIS A 367 5.55 0.72 -7.90
N TRP A 368 6.72 1.02 -7.33
CA TRP A 368 7.72 1.89 -7.97
C TRP A 368 8.96 1.09 -8.43
N ARG A 369 9.17 -0.13 -7.92
CA ARG A 369 10.24 -1.04 -8.39
C ARG A 369 9.85 -1.85 -9.64
N TYR A 370 9.03 -1.30 -10.53
CA TYR A 370 8.67 -1.92 -11.82
C TYR A 370 9.83 -1.97 -12.83
N GLY A 371 11.01 -1.47 -12.48
CA GLY A 371 12.20 -1.52 -13.32
C GLY A 371 12.45 -2.92 -13.91
N ASP A 372 12.12 -3.96 -13.13
CA ASP A 372 12.25 -5.37 -13.48
C ASP A 372 10.92 -6.00 -13.90
N CYS A 373 10.06 -5.31 -14.66
CA CYS A 373 8.97 -5.95 -15.39
C CYS A 373 9.37 -6.06 -16.86
N GLY A 374 8.98 -7.13 -17.56
CA GLY A 374 9.20 -7.28 -19.00
C GLY A 374 8.54 -6.19 -19.86
N SER A 375 8.41 -6.40 -21.16
CA SER A 375 7.67 -5.47 -22.03
C SER A 375 6.21 -5.33 -21.58
N LEU A 376 5.58 -4.18 -21.85
CA LEU A 376 4.17 -3.97 -21.53
C LEU A 376 3.26 -5.00 -22.23
N GLU A 377 3.59 -5.34 -23.47
CA GLU A 377 2.92 -6.41 -24.22
C GLU A 377 3.00 -7.77 -23.49
N GLY A 378 4.18 -8.11 -22.96
CA GLY A 378 4.40 -9.33 -22.18
C GLY A 378 3.56 -9.34 -20.91
N PHE A 379 3.47 -8.20 -20.20
CA PHE A 379 2.59 -8.05 -19.05
C PHE A 379 1.11 -8.26 -19.43
N MET A 380 0.63 -7.62 -20.51
CA MET A 380 -0.76 -7.77 -20.97
C MET A 380 -1.10 -9.24 -21.23
N LYS A 381 -0.27 -9.94 -22.02
CA LYS A 381 -0.45 -11.37 -22.31
C LYS A 381 -0.44 -12.22 -21.05
N ASN A 382 0.53 -11.98 -20.16
CA ASN A 382 0.69 -12.80 -18.97
C ASN A 382 -0.45 -12.60 -17.95
N VAL A 383 -0.90 -11.36 -17.73
CA VAL A 383 -2.05 -11.06 -16.85
C VAL A 383 -3.31 -11.77 -17.33
N LEU A 384 -3.62 -11.72 -18.62
CA LEU A 384 -4.74 -12.46 -19.20
C LEU A 384 -4.61 -13.95 -18.92
N ASN A 385 -3.44 -14.53 -19.21
CA ASN A 385 -3.16 -15.95 -19.00
C ASN A 385 -3.39 -16.37 -17.54
N VAL A 386 -2.77 -15.68 -16.58
CA VAL A 386 -2.87 -16.08 -15.15
C VAL A 386 -4.28 -15.93 -14.58
N ILE A 387 -5.05 -14.93 -15.04
CA ILE A 387 -6.44 -14.73 -14.65
C ILE A 387 -7.34 -15.84 -15.22
N GLN A 388 -7.07 -16.29 -16.44
CA GLN A 388 -7.85 -17.31 -17.15
C GLN A 388 -7.39 -18.75 -16.91
N LEU A 389 -6.34 -19.00 -16.11
CA LEU A 389 -5.80 -20.34 -15.85
C LEU A 389 -6.87 -21.38 -15.46
N GLU A 390 -7.88 -20.99 -14.68
CA GLU A 390 -8.95 -21.88 -14.23
C GLU A 390 -10.21 -21.84 -15.13
N LYS A 391 -10.22 -21.05 -16.20
CA LYS A 391 -11.30 -20.92 -17.21
C LYS A 391 -12.73 -20.83 -16.62
N GLN A 392 -12.90 -20.04 -15.57
CA GLN A 392 -14.20 -19.92 -14.90
C GLN A 392 -15.17 -18.97 -15.61
N GLN A 393 -16.47 -19.29 -15.54
CA GLN A 393 -17.56 -18.50 -16.12
C GLN A 393 -18.01 -17.32 -15.22
N LYS A 394 -18.68 -16.32 -15.81
CA LYS A 394 -19.35 -15.20 -15.13
C LYS A 394 -18.41 -14.39 -14.24
N PHE A 395 -17.34 -13.87 -14.83
CA PHE A 395 -16.24 -13.26 -14.09
C PHE A 395 -15.78 -11.94 -14.72
N GLU A 396 -15.78 -10.90 -13.90
CA GLU A 396 -15.32 -9.55 -14.24
C GLU A 396 -14.05 -9.23 -13.45
N VAL A 397 -13.03 -8.78 -14.16
CA VAL A 397 -11.76 -8.36 -13.55
C VAL A 397 -11.41 -6.96 -14.00
N ASP A 398 -11.14 -6.10 -13.03
CA ASP A 398 -10.65 -4.74 -13.24
C ASP A 398 -9.18 -4.67 -12.79
N VAL A 399 -8.25 -4.29 -13.67
CA VAL A 399 -6.83 -4.16 -13.37
C VAL A 399 -6.39 -2.73 -13.63
N GLN A 400 -5.82 -2.09 -12.63
CA GLN A 400 -5.15 -0.80 -12.77
C GLN A 400 -3.64 -1.01 -12.75
N PHE A 401 -2.95 -0.60 -13.80
CA PHE A 401 -1.51 -0.77 -13.96
C PHE A 401 -0.83 0.58 -14.21
N PHE A 402 0.11 0.95 -13.35
CA PHE A 402 0.88 2.19 -13.47
C PHE A 402 2.30 1.86 -13.94
N THR A 403 2.71 2.41 -15.08
CA THR A 403 4.01 2.09 -15.70
C THR A 403 4.72 3.33 -16.23
N ASP A 404 6.04 3.21 -16.38
CA ASP A 404 6.85 4.18 -17.08
C ASP A 404 6.70 4.00 -18.59
N VAL A 405 6.79 5.11 -19.31
CA VAL A 405 6.71 5.16 -20.77
C VAL A 405 7.82 4.34 -21.44
N SER A 406 8.98 4.18 -20.80
CA SER A 406 10.08 3.36 -21.33
C SER A 406 9.66 1.91 -21.62
N LYS A 407 8.65 1.40 -20.91
CA LYS A 407 8.09 0.05 -21.11
C LYS A 407 7.18 -0.08 -22.35
N LEU A 408 6.87 1.03 -23.03
CA LEU A 408 6.19 1.05 -24.33
C LEU A 408 7.15 0.76 -25.50
N LYS A 409 8.46 0.69 -25.23
CA LYS A 409 9.50 0.33 -26.20
C LYS A 409 10.11 -1.04 -25.87
N TRP A 410 10.69 -1.68 -26.88
CA TRP A 410 11.62 -2.80 -26.70
C TRP A 410 12.85 -2.62 -27.62
N GLY A 411 14.04 -2.97 -27.14
CA GLY A 411 15.32 -2.74 -27.84
C GLY A 411 16.16 -1.61 -27.22
N ASN A 412 17.48 -1.68 -27.41
CA ASN A 412 18.47 -0.76 -26.80
C ASN A 412 19.21 0.12 -27.83
N SER A 413 18.88 0.04 -29.12
CA SER A 413 19.51 0.82 -30.20
C SER A 413 18.49 1.27 -31.25
N GLU A 414 18.74 2.38 -31.96
CA GLU A 414 17.83 2.92 -32.99
C GLU A 414 17.47 1.94 -34.12
N GLU A 415 18.30 0.92 -34.36
CA GLU A 415 18.08 -0.15 -35.35
C GLU A 415 17.31 -1.36 -34.79
N SER A 416 17.16 -1.47 -33.46
CA SER A 416 16.44 -2.53 -32.76
C SER A 416 15.24 -2.04 -31.93
N GLU A 417 14.98 -0.72 -31.93
CA GLU A 417 13.82 -0.11 -31.26
C GLU A 417 12.53 -0.52 -31.98
N GLY A 418 11.77 -1.42 -31.35
CA GLY A 418 10.38 -1.70 -31.67
C GLY A 418 9.44 -1.03 -30.66
N LEU A 419 8.21 -0.79 -31.09
CA LEU A 419 7.13 -0.32 -30.20
C LEU A 419 6.33 -1.53 -29.72
N ALA A 420 5.93 -1.52 -28.45
CA ALA A 420 5.06 -2.55 -27.91
C ALA A 420 3.70 -2.47 -28.62
N GLU A 421 3.24 -3.60 -29.15
CA GLU A 421 1.95 -3.71 -29.82
C GLU A 421 0.85 -4.09 -28.83
N ILE A 422 -0.39 -3.83 -29.21
CA ILE A 422 -1.54 -4.33 -28.47
C ILE A 422 -1.75 -5.80 -28.86
N PRO A 423 -1.72 -6.74 -27.90
CA PRO A 423 -2.03 -8.14 -28.21
C PRO A 423 -3.42 -8.26 -28.84
N SER A 424 -3.57 -9.15 -29.82
CA SER A 424 -4.80 -9.26 -30.62
C SER A 424 -6.05 -9.62 -29.82
N GLU A 425 -5.89 -10.16 -28.61
CA GLU A 425 -6.96 -10.48 -27.68
C GLU A 425 -7.60 -9.22 -27.06
N TYR A 426 -6.89 -8.08 -27.08
CA TYR A 426 -7.32 -6.84 -26.46
C TYR A 426 -7.93 -5.88 -27.49
N SER A 427 -9.07 -5.32 -27.12
CA SER A 427 -9.70 -4.18 -27.79
C SER A 427 -9.45 -2.90 -27.01
N VAL A 428 -9.17 -1.79 -27.70
CA VAL A 428 -9.01 -0.49 -27.05
C VAL A 428 -10.36 0.21 -26.99
N THR A 429 -10.71 0.73 -25.82
CA THR A 429 -11.88 1.60 -25.66
C THR A 429 -11.50 3.06 -25.89
N SER A 430 -12.44 3.89 -26.32
CA SER A 430 -12.23 5.34 -26.51
C SER A 430 -11.97 6.10 -25.21
N ASP A 431 -12.09 5.44 -24.06
CA ASP A 431 -12.05 6.09 -22.76
C ASP A 431 -10.62 6.54 -22.41
N ARG A 432 -10.48 7.84 -22.21
CA ARG A 432 -9.28 8.47 -21.67
C ARG A 432 -9.53 8.86 -20.22
N PHE A 433 -8.68 8.33 -19.34
CA PHE A 433 -8.72 8.65 -17.91
C PHE A 433 -7.57 9.59 -17.55
N GLU A 434 -7.77 10.44 -16.56
CA GLU A 434 -6.71 11.24 -15.98
C GLU A 434 -6.77 11.14 -14.45
N CYS A 435 -5.62 10.95 -13.81
CA CYS A 435 -5.54 11.01 -12.35
C CYS A 435 -4.26 11.70 -11.91
N ILE A 436 -4.30 12.30 -10.71
CA ILE A 436 -3.16 13.00 -10.12
C ILE A 436 -2.75 12.23 -8.87
N LEU A 437 -1.51 11.75 -8.86
CA LEU A 437 -0.96 10.98 -7.74
C LEU A 437 0.35 11.61 -7.26
N LYS A 438 0.59 11.53 -5.96
CA LYS A 438 1.90 11.83 -5.40
C LYS A 438 2.80 10.62 -5.56
N SER A 439 3.95 10.79 -6.18
CA SER A 439 4.94 9.73 -6.38
C SER A 439 6.33 10.22 -5.96
N LEU A 440 7.21 9.28 -5.66
CA LEU A 440 8.63 9.57 -5.58
C LEU A 440 9.31 9.33 -6.93
N PRO A 441 10.36 10.11 -7.24
CA PRO A 441 11.30 9.78 -8.30
C PRO A 441 12.10 8.52 -7.95
N PHE A 442 12.71 7.93 -8.96
CA PHE A 442 13.33 6.60 -8.92
C PHE A 442 14.60 6.53 -8.04
N ASP A 443 15.30 7.66 -7.82
CA ASP A 443 16.46 7.74 -6.94
C ASP A 443 16.03 7.96 -5.48
N VAL A 444 15.97 6.86 -4.74
CA VAL A 444 15.49 6.78 -3.36
C VAL A 444 16.62 6.93 -2.34
N GLU A 445 17.88 6.76 -2.74
CA GLU A 445 19.03 6.80 -1.82
C GLU A 445 19.21 8.20 -1.26
N HIS A 446 19.27 9.21 -2.14
CA HIS A 446 19.31 10.61 -1.74
C HIS A 446 17.91 11.14 -1.41
N GLY A 447 16.89 10.67 -2.15
CA GLY A 447 15.47 11.00 -2.00
C GLY A 447 15.17 12.50 -2.14
N PRO A 448 14.15 12.92 -2.92
CA PRO A 448 13.81 14.34 -3.00
C PRO A 448 13.33 14.85 -1.64
N GLU A 449 13.43 16.16 -1.43
CA GLU A 449 12.87 16.81 -0.23
C GLU A 449 11.34 16.62 -0.11
N ARG A 450 10.67 16.35 -1.23
CA ARG A 450 9.22 16.12 -1.32
C ARG A 450 8.86 15.16 -2.45
N TYR A 451 7.70 14.54 -2.34
CA TYR A 451 7.10 13.80 -3.44
C TYR A 451 6.70 14.74 -4.58
N ASP A 452 6.80 14.24 -5.80
CA ASP A 452 6.29 14.91 -6.99
C ASP A 452 4.80 14.68 -7.13
N ILE A 453 4.09 15.72 -7.57
CA ILE A 453 2.70 15.61 -7.98
C ILE A 453 2.71 15.24 -9.46
N ILE A 454 2.37 13.98 -9.75
CA ILE A 454 2.44 13.41 -11.09
C ILE A 454 1.03 13.28 -11.64
N LYS A 455 0.82 13.87 -12.82
CA LYS A 455 -0.37 13.62 -13.62
C LYS A 455 -0.15 12.36 -14.46
N TRP A 456 -1.08 11.42 -14.35
CA TRP A 456 -1.12 10.16 -15.06
C TRP A 456 -2.24 10.18 -16.10
N ILE A 457 -1.95 9.66 -17.28
CA ILE A 457 -2.89 9.50 -18.39
C ILE A 457 -3.19 8.01 -18.54
N GLY A 458 -4.47 7.66 -18.46
CA GLY A 458 -4.97 6.30 -18.54
C GLY A 458 -5.65 5.97 -19.87
N ARG A 459 -5.56 4.70 -20.28
CA ARG A 459 -6.34 4.09 -21.35
C ARG A 459 -6.83 2.70 -20.93
N ARG A 460 -8.02 2.32 -21.39
CA ARG A 460 -8.61 1.01 -21.10
C ARG A 460 -8.53 0.07 -22.28
N PHE A 461 -7.96 -1.09 -22.01
CA PHE A 461 -7.84 -2.25 -22.89
C PHE A 461 -8.75 -3.35 -22.35
N GLN A 462 -9.57 -3.96 -23.20
CA GLN A 462 -10.61 -4.88 -22.78
C GLN A 462 -10.54 -6.21 -23.54
N VAL A 463 -10.68 -7.30 -22.80
CA VAL A 463 -10.92 -8.65 -23.33
C VAL A 463 -12.32 -9.10 -22.93
N LYS A 464 -13.10 -9.57 -23.89
CA LYS A 464 -14.44 -10.13 -23.67
C LYS A 464 -14.52 -11.53 -24.25
N ASN A 465 -14.99 -12.48 -23.44
CA ASN A 465 -15.37 -13.81 -23.91
C ASN A 465 -16.87 -14.02 -23.62
N ILE A 466 -17.67 -14.01 -24.68
CA ILE A 466 -19.13 -14.07 -24.61
C ILE A 466 -19.59 -15.45 -24.10
N GLU A 467 -18.95 -16.54 -24.56
CA GLU A 467 -19.31 -17.91 -24.17
C GLU A 467 -19.12 -18.14 -22.68
N MET A 468 -18.08 -17.54 -22.10
CA MET A 468 -17.77 -17.66 -20.68
C MET A 468 -18.41 -16.57 -19.81
N ASP A 469 -19.05 -15.56 -20.38
CA ASP A 469 -19.45 -14.34 -19.67
C ASP A 469 -18.26 -13.76 -18.86
N PHE A 470 -17.12 -13.62 -19.53
CA PHE A 470 -15.87 -13.12 -18.94
C PHE A 470 -15.51 -11.75 -19.51
N THR A 471 -15.15 -10.82 -18.62
CA THR A 471 -14.63 -9.50 -18.98
C THR A 471 -13.37 -9.20 -18.18
N LEU A 472 -12.30 -8.82 -18.88
CA LEU A 472 -11.11 -8.22 -18.29
C LEU A 472 -11.02 -6.76 -18.75
N ASN A 473 -11.05 -5.83 -17.81
CA ASN A 473 -10.75 -4.41 -18.01
C ASN A 473 -9.34 -4.15 -17.50
N LEU A 474 -8.44 -3.73 -18.39
CA LEU A 474 -7.07 -3.37 -18.06
C LEU A 474 -6.87 -1.87 -18.32
N ASP A 475 -6.81 -1.11 -17.23
CA ASP A 475 -6.55 0.33 -17.22
C ASP A 475 -5.04 0.56 -17.04
N ILE A 476 -4.36 0.99 -18.11
CA ILE A 476 -2.93 1.29 -18.09
C ILE A 476 -2.74 2.80 -17.96
N TYR A 477 -1.91 3.21 -17.02
CA TYR A 477 -1.58 4.60 -16.71
C TYR A 477 -0.10 4.88 -16.95
N VAL A 478 0.20 5.98 -17.63
CA VAL A 478 1.56 6.49 -17.87
C VAL A 478 1.69 7.95 -17.43
N LYS A 479 2.91 8.40 -17.12
CA LYS A 479 3.14 9.78 -16.67
C LYS A 479 3.02 10.76 -17.84
N GLN A 480 2.27 11.85 -17.65
CA GLN A 480 2.04 12.82 -18.71
C GLN A 480 3.33 13.53 -19.17
N HIS A 481 4.25 13.83 -18.26
CA HIS A 481 5.49 14.52 -18.63
C HIS A 481 6.39 13.61 -19.47
N GLU A 482 6.46 12.32 -19.14
CA GLU A 482 7.20 11.33 -19.94
C GLU A 482 6.64 11.24 -21.37
N LEU A 483 5.30 11.31 -21.55
CA LEU A 483 4.70 11.38 -22.89
C LEU A 483 5.14 12.59 -23.72
N ARG A 484 5.48 13.71 -23.07
CA ARG A 484 5.97 14.93 -23.74
C ARG A 484 7.46 14.86 -24.05
N GLU A 485 8.22 14.20 -23.18
CA GLU A 485 9.67 14.02 -23.30
C GLU A 485 10.06 12.90 -24.26
N LEU A 486 9.09 12.08 -24.68
CA LEU A 486 9.25 11.13 -25.77
C LEU A 486 9.68 11.83 -27.06
N ASN A 487 11.00 11.91 -27.26
CA ASN A 487 11.64 12.14 -28.56
C ASN A 487 11.46 10.91 -29.46
N ILE A 488 10.24 10.42 -29.63
CA ILE A 488 9.98 9.34 -30.57
C ILE A 488 10.07 9.92 -31.96
N ASN A 489 10.92 9.33 -32.77
CA ASN A 489 11.00 9.64 -34.19
C ASN A 489 9.58 9.50 -34.78
N LYS A 490 8.99 10.57 -35.31
CA LYS A 490 7.65 10.51 -35.94
C LYS A 490 7.55 9.36 -36.95
N ARG A 491 8.66 9.01 -37.61
CA ARG A 491 8.77 7.86 -38.51
C ARG A 491 8.51 6.50 -37.84
N LEU A 492 8.87 6.31 -36.56
CA LEU A 492 8.61 5.07 -35.81
C LEU A 492 7.12 4.93 -35.47
N ILE A 493 6.46 6.04 -35.14
CA ILE A 493 5.01 6.09 -34.92
C ILE A 493 4.25 5.83 -36.24
N GLU A 494 4.65 6.49 -37.33
CA GLU A 494 4.06 6.32 -38.66
C GLU A 494 4.21 4.88 -39.18
N LYS A 495 5.34 4.22 -38.88
CA LYS A 495 5.57 2.82 -39.24
C LYS A 495 4.76 1.81 -38.41
N ASN A 496 4.32 2.19 -37.21
CA ASN A 496 3.63 1.30 -36.27
C ASN A 496 2.34 1.95 -35.73
N PRO A 497 1.33 2.19 -36.58
CA PRO A 497 0.11 2.90 -36.19
C PRO A 497 -0.70 2.18 -35.11
N ASN A 498 -0.51 0.86 -34.95
CA ASN A 498 -1.20 0.03 -33.94
C ASN A 498 -0.41 -0.12 -32.63
N SER A 499 0.69 0.61 -32.46
CA SER A 499 1.49 0.54 -31.25
C SER A 499 0.80 1.18 -30.05
N LEU A 500 1.05 0.66 -28.84
CA LEU A 500 0.48 1.15 -27.59
C LEU A 500 0.71 2.66 -27.39
N ILE A 501 1.85 3.17 -27.85
CA ILE A 501 2.26 4.57 -27.67
C ILE A 501 1.31 5.55 -28.39
N VAL A 502 0.81 5.17 -29.57
CA VAL A 502 -0.12 5.98 -30.38
C VAL A 502 -1.43 6.22 -29.64
N PHE A 503 -1.88 5.24 -28.86
CA PHE A 503 -3.12 5.36 -28.10
C PHE A 503 -3.00 6.29 -26.89
N PHE A 504 -1.79 6.56 -26.39
CA PHE A 504 -1.57 7.46 -25.26
C PHE A 504 -1.32 8.91 -25.65
N MET A 505 -0.73 9.16 -26.83
CA MET A 505 -0.63 10.49 -27.45
C MET A 505 -2.02 11.07 -27.71
#